data_AF-A0A2G1QUH3-F1
#
_entry.id   AF-A0A2G1QUH3-F1
#
_cell.length_a   1.000
_cell.length_b   1.000
_cell.length_c   1.000
_cell.angle_alpha   90.00
_cell.angle_beta   90.00
_cell.angle_gamma   90.00
#
_symmetry.space_group_name_H-M   'P 1'
#
loop_
_entity.id
_entity.type
_entity.pdbx_description
1 polymer ?
#
loop_
_entity_poly.entity_id
_entity_poly.type
_entity_poly.pdbx_seq_one_letter_code
_entity_poly.pdbx_strand_id
1 'polypeptide(L)'
;MIDADYVQSHVSAAWRIMATAKGDALARMDISADGFWLSFWSILIAMPPMLLSWVAAAPDFAAADDSYSSVVLRLGFADLVSWILPLAGLAMVSSLIGMRQRFAPYVIATNWGSAILVWLAVPPALVRLASPAEQDPSGLLSLIVFVLSLVLGWRITHGAIGRDPMYSTAIFIGMTVASILALVALHALLGLPGQP
;
A
#
# COMPACT_ATOMS: atom_id res chain seq x y z
N MET A 1 -21.37 10.68 1.21
CA MET A 1 -20.57 11.61 0.39
C MET A 1 -19.17 11.62 0.98
N ILE A 2 -18.13 11.52 0.15
CA ILE A 2 -16.75 11.66 0.65
C ILE A 2 -16.52 13.15 0.92
N ASP A 3 -16.22 13.48 2.16
CA ASP A 3 -15.79 14.79 2.63
C ASP A 3 -14.56 14.65 3.53
N ALA A 4 -14.06 15.78 4.03
CA ALA A 4 -12.87 15.80 4.89
C ALA A 4 -13.08 15.01 6.19
N ASP A 5 -14.27 15.10 6.80
CA ASP A 5 -14.61 14.42 8.05
C ASP A 5 -14.64 12.90 7.84
N TYR A 6 -15.20 12.44 6.72
CA TYR A 6 -15.20 11.05 6.32
C TYR A 6 -13.76 10.52 6.19
N VAL A 7 -12.90 11.22 5.45
CA VAL A 7 -11.48 10.85 5.28
C VAL A 7 -10.77 10.83 6.63
N GLN A 8 -10.91 11.88 7.43
CA GLN A 8 -10.26 12.01 8.73
C GLN A 8 -10.68 10.89 9.68
N SER A 9 -11.98 10.56 9.75
CA SER A 9 -12.50 9.48 10.59
C SER A 9 -11.86 8.13 10.21
N HIS A 10 -11.80 7.82 8.92
CA HIS A 10 -11.27 6.54 8.44
C HIS A 10 -9.75 6.43 8.59
N VAL A 11 -9.01 7.48 8.26
CA VAL A 11 -7.55 7.53 8.47
C VAL A 11 -7.22 7.43 9.97
N SER A 12 -7.94 8.16 10.83
CA SER A 12 -7.75 8.10 12.28
C SER A 12 -8.10 6.73 12.86
N ALA A 13 -9.15 6.09 12.32
CA ALA A 13 -9.50 4.73 12.67
C ALA A 13 -8.41 3.74 12.25
N ALA A 14 -7.92 3.82 11.02
CA ALA A 14 -6.85 2.96 10.51
C ALA A 14 -5.57 3.11 11.35
N TRP A 15 -5.17 4.35 11.67
CA TRP A 15 -4.05 4.63 12.56
C TRP A 15 -4.26 4.00 13.95
N ARG A 16 -5.45 4.14 14.55
CA ARG A 16 -5.73 3.52 15.86
C ARG A 16 -5.62 2.00 15.80
N ILE A 17 -6.09 1.35 14.73
CA ILE A 17 -5.93 -0.10 14.54
C ILE A 17 -4.44 -0.44 14.46
N MET A 18 -3.64 0.28 13.68
CA MET A 18 -2.18 0.08 13.61
C MET A 18 -1.51 0.26 14.98
N ALA A 19 -1.87 1.30 15.71
CA ALA A 19 -1.26 1.67 16.99
C ALA A 19 -1.59 0.69 18.13
N THR A 20 -2.74 0.00 18.07
CA THR A 20 -3.18 -0.94 19.11
C THR A 20 -3.13 -2.41 18.68
N ALA A 21 -3.07 -2.68 17.37
CA ALA A 21 -3.37 -3.98 16.75
C ALA A 21 -4.76 -4.55 17.13
N LYS A 22 -5.72 -3.68 17.51
CA LYS A 22 -7.08 -4.06 17.90
C LYS A 22 -8.10 -3.52 16.91
N GLY A 23 -9.15 -4.30 16.67
CA GLY A 23 -10.25 -3.96 15.75
C GLY A 23 -11.33 -3.04 16.33
N ASP A 24 -11.14 -2.49 17.54
CA ASP A 24 -12.14 -1.63 18.21
C ASP A 24 -12.49 -0.38 17.39
N ALA A 25 -11.54 0.09 16.59
CA ALA A 25 -11.70 1.23 15.70
C ALA A 25 -12.46 0.92 14.39
N LEU A 26 -12.69 -0.36 14.04
CA LEU A 26 -13.51 -0.72 12.87
C LEU A 26 -14.94 -0.19 12.98
N ALA A 27 -15.48 -0.09 14.19
CA ALA A 27 -16.83 0.43 14.43
C ALA A 27 -16.99 1.92 14.05
N ARG A 28 -15.88 2.64 13.81
CA ARG A 28 -15.90 4.03 13.31
C ARG A 28 -15.75 4.12 11.79
N MET A 29 -15.50 3.00 11.11
CA MET A 29 -15.41 2.93 9.66
C MET A 29 -16.77 2.56 9.09
N ASP A 30 -17.08 3.09 7.91
CA ASP A 30 -18.21 2.65 7.12
C ASP A 30 -17.91 1.26 6.54
N ILE A 31 -18.37 0.21 7.22
CA ILE A 31 -18.19 -1.19 6.81
C ILE A 31 -19.29 -1.71 5.86
N SER A 32 -20.08 -0.80 5.29
CA SER A 32 -21.11 -1.13 4.31
C SER A 32 -20.51 -1.50 2.94
N ALA A 33 -21.36 -1.95 2.02
CA ALA A 33 -20.97 -2.19 0.63
C ALA A 33 -20.51 -0.88 -0.05
N ASP A 34 -21.13 0.25 0.26
CA ASP A 34 -20.72 1.55 -0.27
C ASP A 34 -19.37 1.96 0.34
N GLY A 35 -19.21 1.80 1.66
CA GLY A 35 -17.95 2.04 2.36
C GLY A 35 -16.78 1.22 1.79
N PHE A 36 -17.03 -0.02 1.35
CA PHE A 36 -16.05 -0.84 0.63
C PHE A 36 -15.55 -0.15 -0.64
N TRP A 37 -16.45 0.28 -1.53
CA TRP A 37 -16.06 0.97 -2.76
C TRP A 37 -15.43 2.33 -2.50
N LEU A 38 -15.96 3.08 -1.53
CA LEU A 38 -15.42 4.37 -1.12
C LEU A 38 -14.01 4.23 -0.51
N SER A 39 -13.64 3.09 0.06
CA SER A 39 -12.29 2.90 0.61
C SER A 39 -11.18 3.00 -0.45
N PHE A 40 -11.47 2.69 -1.72
CA PHE A 40 -10.49 2.82 -2.81
C PHE A 40 -10.15 4.27 -3.13
N TRP A 41 -10.93 5.25 -2.66
CA TRP A 41 -10.57 6.66 -2.73
C TRP A 41 -9.34 6.99 -1.87
N SER A 42 -8.92 6.10 -0.96
CA SER A 42 -7.64 6.24 -0.27
C SER A 42 -6.45 6.26 -1.24
N ILE A 43 -6.58 5.67 -2.44
CA ILE A 43 -5.59 5.78 -3.51
C ILE A 43 -5.38 7.26 -3.88
N LEU A 44 -6.44 8.06 -4.00
CA LEU A 44 -6.30 9.49 -4.29
C LEU A 44 -5.59 10.26 -3.17
N ILE A 45 -5.77 9.84 -1.92
CA ILE A 45 -5.03 10.39 -0.78
C ILE A 45 -3.55 9.98 -0.81
N ALA A 46 -3.26 8.80 -1.35
CA ALA A 46 -1.91 8.28 -1.55
C ALA A 46 -1.24 8.79 -2.84
N MET A 47 -1.99 9.35 -3.79
CA MET A 47 -1.45 9.79 -5.09
C MET A 47 -0.29 10.80 -4.98
N PRO A 48 -0.36 11.87 -4.15
CA PRO A 48 0.75 12.82 -4.05
C PRO A 48 2.10 12.17 -3.66
N PRO A 49 2.19 11.37 -2.57
CA PRO A 49 3.44 10.69 -2.24
C PRO A 49 3.83 9.56 -3.22
N MET A 50 2.86 8.92 -3.88
CA MET A 50 3.15 7.95 -4.94
C MET A 50 3.81 8.61 -6.16
N LEU A 51 3.24 9.72 -6.66
CA LEU A 51 3.83 10.49 -7.75
C LEU A 51 5.25 10.95 -7.42
N LEU A 52 5.46 11.45 -6.20
CA LEU A 52 6.79 11.82 -5.73
C LEU A 52 7.76 10.63 -5.77
N SER A 53 7.32 9.46 -5.30
CA SER A 53 8.12 8.23 -5.29
C SER A 53 8.46 7.75 -6.71
N TRP A 54 7.52 7.82 -7.66
CA TRP A 54 7.75 7.43 -9.05
C TRP A 54 8.71 8.37 -9.78
N VAL A 55 8.54 9.69 -9.59
CA VAL A 55 9.45 10.72 -10.11
C VAL A 55 10.85 10.49 -9.57
N ALA A 56 10.98 10.27 -8.25
CA ALA A 56 12.25 9.93 -7.67
C ALA A 56 12.82 8.65 -8.30
N ALA A 57 12.05 7.56 -8.38
CA ALA A 57 12.51 6.24 -8.82
C ALA A 57 12.80 6.12 -10.33
N ALA A 58 12.18 6.94 -11.18
CA ALA A 58 12.27 6.81 -12.63
C ALA A 58 13.68 6.68 -13.22
N PRO A 59 14.73 7.40 -12.76
CA PRO A 59 16.09 7.24 -13.28
C PRO A 59 16.66 5.82 -13.09
N ASP A 60 16.20 5.08 -12.08
CA ASP A 60 16.69 3.72 -11.81
C ASP A 60 16.10 2.68 -12.77
N PHE A 61 14.99 3.02 -13.45
CA PHE A 61 14.25 2.12 -14.33
C PHE A 61 14.28 2.55 -15.80
N ALA A 62 14.90 3.69 -16.11
CA ALA A 62 14.93 4.24 -17.46
C ALA A 62 15.96 3.52 -18.34
N ALA A 63 15.53 3.05 -19.52
CA ALA A 63 16.43 2.63 -20.58
C ALA A 63 16.95 3.84 -21.40
N ALA A 64 17.99 3.64 -22.22
CA ALA A 64 18.67 4.71 -22.96
C ALA A 64 17.74 5.58 -23.84
N ASP A 65 16.69 4.98 -24.42
CA ASP A 65 15.74 5.65 -25.31
C ASP A 65 14.40 5.99 -24.63
N ASP A 66 14.28 5.75 -23.32
CA ASP A 66 13.03 5.98 -22.61
C ASP A 66 12.77 7.47 -22.34
N SER A 67 11.58 7.93 -22.70
CA SER A 67 11.07 9.20 -22.16
C SER A 67 10.85 9.06 -20.65
N TYR A 68 11.36 10.02 -19.88
CA TYR A 68 11.16 10.09 -18.44
C TYR A 68 9.68 9.97 -18.03
N SER A 69 8.78 10.67 -18.74
CA SER A 69 7.33 10.61 -18.50
C SER A 69 6.74 9.21 -18.72
N SER A 70 7.25 8.48 -19.71
CA SER A 70 6.82 7.10 -19.99
C SER A 70 7.20 6.16 -18.85
N VAL A 71 8.40 6.32 -18.27
CA VAL A 71 8.85 5.50 -17.12
C VAL A 71 7.98 5.78 -15.90
N VAL A 72 7.74 7.05 -15.57
CA VAL A 72 6.86 7.46 -14.45
C VAL A 72 5.46 6.88 -14.60
N LEU A 73 4.86 6.94 -15.80
CA LEU A 73 3.53 6.38 -16.05
C LEU A 73 3.50 4.85 -15.92
N ARG A 74 4.53 4.14 -16.39
CA ARG A 74 4.65 2.69 -16.25
C ARG A 74 4.83 2.26 -14.80
N LEU A 75 5.67 2.95 -14.04
CA LEU A 75 5.82 2.73 -12.59
C LEU A 75 4.49 2.92 -11.87
N GLY A 76 3.79 4.03 -12.16
CA GLY A 76 2.50 4.29 -11.54
C GLY A 76 1.42 3.28 -11.89
N PHE A 77 1.38 2.81 -13.15
CA PHE A 77 0.50 1.73 -13.55
C PHE A 77 0.82 0.43 -12.81
N ALA A 78 2.10 0.06 -12.73
CA ALA A 78 2.54 -1.14 -12.03
C ALA A 78 2.14 -1.12 -10.55
N ASP A 79 2.39 -0.01 -9.86
CA ASP A 79 2.04 0.17 -8.45
C ASP A 79 0.53 0.07 -8.21
N LEU A 80 -0.27 0.79 -9.00
CA LEU A 80 -1.74 0.79 -8.84
C LEU A 80 -2.34 -0.60 -9.09
N VAL A 81 -1.86 -1.33 -10.11
CA VAL A 81 -2.33 -2.69 -10.39
C VAL A 81 -1.84 -3.66 -9.30
N SER A 82 -0.61 -3.53 -8.81
CA SER A 82 -0.08 -4.38 -7.73
C SER A 82 -0.76 -4.17 -6.37
N TRP A 83 -1.39 -3.00 -6.16
CA TRP A 83 -2.27 -2.73 -5.03
C TRP A 83 -3.60 -3.48 -5.16
N ILE A 84 -4.26 -3.38 -6.31
CA ILE A 84 -5.63 -3.89 -6.51
C ILE A 84 -5.66 -5.40 -6.74
N LEU A 85 -4.71 -5.93 -7.52
CA LEU A 85 -4.73 -7.31 -7.99
C LEU A 85 -4.73 -8.36 -6.85
N PRO A 86 -3.93 -8.22 -5.77
CA PRO A 86 -3.97 -9.14 -4.63
C PRO A 86 -5.32 -9.11 -3.89
N LEU A 87 -5.99 -7.96 -3.83
CA LEU A 87 -7.31 -7.85 -3.20
C LEU A 87 -8.37 -8.60 -4.02
N ALA A 88 -8.30 -8.51 -5.35
CA ALA A 88 -9.15 -9.30 -6.24
C ALA A 88 -8.86 -10.81 -6.09
N GLY A 89 -7.58 -11.18 -6.01
CA GLY A 89 -7.14 -12.55 -5.70
C GLY A 89 -7.74 -13.08 -4.40
N LEU A 90 -7.60 -12.30 -3.33
CA LEU A 90 -8.14 -12.62 -2.01
C LEU A 90 -9.66 -12.74 -2.03
N ALA A 91 -10.37 -11.86 -2.78
CA ALA A 91 -11.81 -11.92 -2.92
C ALA A 91 -12.27 -13.27 -3.48
N MET A 92 -11.59 -13.77 -4.53
CA MET A 92 -11.90 -15.05 -5.17
C MET A 92 -11.73 -16.25 -4.23
N VAL A 93 -10.74 -16.22 -3.35
CA VAL A 93 -10.46 -17.32 -2.40
C VAL A 93 -11.06 -17.09 -1.01
N SER A 94 -11.70 -15.94 -0.76
CA SER A 94 -12.16 -15.51 0.57
C SER A 94 -13.13 -16.49 1.24
N SER A 95 -13.98 -17.17 0.46
CA SER A 95 -14.89 -18.22 0.96
C SER A 95 -14.12 -19.47 1.38
N LEU A 96 -13.12 -19.88 0.61
CA LEU A 96 -12.31 -21.09 0.83
C LEU A 96 -11.47 -20.99 2.10
N ILE A 97 -10.96 -19.80 2.41
CA ILE A 97 -10.09 -19.56 3.57
C ILE A 97 -10.85 -19.04 4.80
N GLY A 98 -12.19 -19.00 4.75
CA GLY A 98 -13.03 -18.57 5.88
C GLY A 98 -12.95 -17.06 6.20
N MET A 99 -12.67 -16.21 5.19
CA MET A 99 -12.54 -14.76 5.32
C MET A 99 -13.77 -13.99 4.81
N ARG A 100 -14.77 -14.64 4.21
CA ARG A 100 -15.91 -13.99 3.53
C ARG A 100 -16.56 -12.83 4.32
N GLN A 101 -16.85 -13.03 5.61
CA GLN A 101 -17.49 -12.00 6.46
C GLN A 101 -16.54 -10.87 6.89
N ARG A 102 -15.23 -11.11 6.81
CA ARG A 102 -14.18 -10.19 7.25
C ARG A 102 -13.48 -9.51 6.08
N PHE A 103 -13.75 -9.93 4.85
CA PHE A 103 -13.13 -9.42 3.64
C PHE A 103 -13.37 -7.92 3.47
N ALA A 104 -14.63 -7.47 3.48
CA ALA A 104 -14.91 -6.04 3.31
C ALA A 104 -14.32 -5.16 4.44
N PRO A 105 -14.51 -5.46 5.74
CA PRO A 105 -13.84 -4.73 6.82
C PRO A 105 -12.31 -4.72 6.72
N TYR A 106 -11.72 -5.84 6.30
CA TYR A 106 -10.28 -5.94 6.03
C TYR A 106 -9.86 -4.98 4.93
N VAL A 107 -10.49 -5.03 3.74
CA VAL A 107 -10.15 -4.17 2.61
C VAL A 107 -10.32 -2.70 2.95
N ILE A 108 -11.39 -2.34 3.66
CA ILE A 108 -11.64 -0.95 4.07
C ILE A 108 -10.53 -0.46 4.98
N ALA A 109 -10.22 -1.22 6.03
CA ALA A 109 -9.18 -0.85 6.97
C ALA A 109 -7.81 -0.76 6.29
N THR A 110 -7.43 -1.77 5.48
CA THR A 110 -6.13 -1.79 4.82
C THR A 110 -6.01 -0.75 3.73
N ASN A 111 -7.06 -0.40 2.98
CA ASN A 111 -6.99 0.69 2.00
C ASN A 111 -6.70 2.04 2.66
N TRP A 112 -7.43 2.39 3.73
CA TRP A 112 -7.17 3.63 4.47
C TRP A 112 -5.83 3.60 5.21
N GLY A 113 -5.43 2.42 5.69
CA GLY A 113 -4.12 2.21 6.29
C GLY A 113 -2.98 2.37 5.29
N SER A 114 -3.09 1.80 4.10
CA SER A 114 -2.08 1.90 3.05
C SER A 114 -1.82 3.34 2.66
N ALA A 115 -2.84 4.21 2.65
CA ALA A 115 -2.61 5.65 2.46
C ALA A 115 -1.62 6.19 3.50
N ILE A 116 -1.78 5.88 4.79
CA ILE A 116 -0.83 6.27 5.84
C ILE A 116 0.57 5.72 5.54
N LEU A 117 0.68 4.43 5.19
CA LEU A 117 1.97 3.78 4.94
C LEU A 117 2.72 4.41 3.76
N VAL A 118 2.01 4.75 2.69
CA VAL A 118 2.61 5.43 1.54
C VAL A 118 3.12 6.82 1.93
N TRP A 119 2.41 7.56 2.79
CA TRP A 119 2.90 8.85 3.29
C TRP A 119 4.19 8.73 4.13
N LEU A 120 4.46 7.58 4.76
CA LEU A 120 5.73 7.32 5.45
C LEU A 120 6.93 7.26 4.49
N ALA A 121 6.71 7.04 3.19
CA ALA A 121 7.75 7.01 2.16
C ALA A 121 8.14 8.41 1.63
N VAL A 122 7.44 9.48 2.04
CA VAL A 122 7.78 10.85 1.63
C VAL A 122 9.20 11.26 2.06
N PRO A 123 9.62 11.08 3.33
CA PRO A 123 10.96 11.46 3.74
C PRO A 123 12.10 10.82 2.91
N PRO A 124 12.15 9.49 2.68
CA PRO A 124 13.21 8.93 1.83
C PRO A 124 13.15 9.43 0.38
N ALA A 125 11.95 9.62 -0.20
CA ALA A 125 11.82 10.15 -1.55
C ALA A 125 12.36 11.58 -1.67
N LEU A 126 12.08 12.45 -0.69
CA LEU A 126 12.61 13.82 -0.65
C LEU A 126 14.13 13.84 -0.47
N VAL A 127 14.66 12.98 0.40
CA VAL A 127 16.12 12.84 0.59
C VAL A 127 16.78 12.43 -0.73
N ARG A 128 16.23 11.43 -1.42
CA ARG A 128 16.77 10.96 -2.70
C ARG A 128 16.78 12.04 -3.79
N LEU A 129 15.74 12.88 -3.84
CA LEU A 129 15.66 13.99 -4.80
C LEU A 129 16.60 15.17 -4.44
N ALA A 130 16.89 15.36 -3.16
CA ALA A 130 17.74 16.45 -2.69
C ALA A 130 19.23 16.08 -2.62
N SER A 131 19.55 14.79 -2.54
CA SER A 131 20.92 14.28 -2.42
C SER A 131 21.63 14.17 -3.77
N PRO A 132 22.92 14.52 -3.85
CA PRO A 132 23.76 14.15 -4.98
C PRO A 132 23.88 12.63 -5.10
N ALA A 133 23.94 12.10 -6.32
CA ALA A 133 23.95 10.65 -6.59
C ALA A 133 25.10 9.89 -5.88
N GLU A 134 26.21 10.56 -5.59
CA GLU A 134 27.40 9.96 -4.95
C GLU A 134 27.23 9.74 -3.43
N GLN A 135 26.23 10.36 -2.80
CA GLN A 135 25.97 10.31 -1.36
C GLN A 135 24.47 10.19 -1.12
N ASP A 136 23.90 9.00 -1.35
CA ASP A 136 22.47 8.75 -1.16
C ASP A 136 22.17 8.06 0.18
N PRO A 137 21.88 8.82 1.27
CA PRO A 137 21.46 8.24 2.54
C PRO A 137 20.00 7.72 2.53
N SER A 138 19.25 7.89 1.43
CA SER A 138 17.85 7.50 1.36
C SER A 138 17.64 5.99 1.52
N GLY A 139 18.65 5.16 1.21
CA GLY A 139 18.57 3.70 1.32
C GLY A 139 18.30 3.23 2.75
N LEU A 140 19.05 3.73 3.74
CA LEU A 140 18.84 3.37 5.15
C LEU A 140 17.47 3.85 5.65
N LEU A 141 17.08 5.07 5.27
CA LEU A 141 15.77 5.61 5.64
C LEU A 141 14.62 4.81 5.01
N SER A 142 14.77 4.39 3.75
CA SER A 142 13.84 3.52 3.05
C SER A 142 13.71 2.17 3.74
N LEU A 143 14.83 1.58 4.20
CA LEU A 143 14.81 0.33 4.97
C LEU A 143 14.06 0.49 6.30
N ILE A 144 14.30 1.58 7.04
CA ILE A 144 13.58 1.85 8.30
C ILE A 144 12.09 2.00 8.04
N VAL A 145 11.70 2.80 7.03
CA VAL A 145 10.31 2.99 6.64
C VAL A 145 9.67 1.69 6.16
N PHE A 146 10.41 0.85 5.44
CA PHE A 146 9.94 -0.45 4.99
C PHE A 146 9.66 -1.38 6.18
N VAL A 147 10.59 -1.53 7.12
CA VAL A 147 10.39 -2.35 8.33
C VAL A 147 9.23 -1.82 9.16
N LEU A 148 9.12 -0.50 9.34
CA LEU A 148 7.99 0.13 10.02
C LEU A 148 6.66 -0.17 9.31
N SER A 149 6.64 -0.11 7.97
CA SER A 149 5.47 -0.41 7.15
C SER A 149 5.07 -1.88 7.25
N LEU A 150 6.03 -2.81 7.35
CA LEU A 150 5.73 -4.21 7.60
C LEU A 150 5.07 -4.42 8.97
N VAL A 151 5.62 -3.79 10.01
CA VAL A 151 5.04 -3.87 11.37
C VAL A 151 3.63 -3.29 11.39
N LEU A 152 3.44 -2.06 10.89
CA LEU A 152 2.13 -1.40 10.88
C LEU A 152 1.12 -2.11 9.97
N GLY A 153 1.57 -2.61 8.82
CA GLY A 153 0.77 -3.41 7.88
C GLY A 153 0.28 -4.72 8.49
N TRP A 154 1.14 -5.41 9.24
CA TRP A 154 0.73 -6.59 10.00
C TRP A 154 -0.28 -6.23 11.09
N ARG A 155 -0.04 -5.14 11.86
CA ARG A 155 -0.92 -4.72 12.95
C ARG A 155 -2.31 -4.34 12.46
N ILE A 156 -2.43 -3.63 11.34
CA ILE A 156 -3.74 -3.32 10.76
C ILE A 156 -4.43 -4.57 10.20
N THR A 157 -3.67 -5.50 9.59
CA THR A 157 -4.21 -6.78 9.14
C THR A 157 -4.77 -7.58 10.31
N HIS A 158 -4.01 -7.71 11.40
CA HIS A 158 -4.43 -8.43 12.60
C HIS A 158 -5.66 -7.79 13.26
N GLY A 159 -5.63 -6.47 13.45
CA GLY A 159 -6.74 -5.75 14.08
C GLY A 159 -8.01 -5.77 13.21
N ALA A 160 -7.88 -5.65 11.89
CA ALA A 160 -9.02 -5.67 10.97
C ALA A 160 -9.63 -7.06 10.82
N ILE A 161 -8.79 -8.10 10.79
CA ILE A 161 -9.25 -9.49 10.73
C ILE A 161 -9.83 -9.90 12.07
N GLY A 162 -9.19 -9.64 13.21
CA GLY A 162 -9.66 -10.03 14.54
C GLY A 162 -9.70 -11.55 14.77
N ARG A 163 -8.77 -12.29 14.16
CA ARG A 163 -8.53 -13.73 14.42
C ARG A 163 -7.24 -13.91 15.19
N ASP A 164 -6.84 -15.16 15.41
CA ASP A 164 -5.55 -15.47 15.99
C ASP A 164 -4.39 -14.87 15.16
N PRO A 165 -3.23 -14.62 15.80
CA PRO A 165 -2.07 -14.05 15.13
C PRO A 165 -1.57 -14.88 13.95
N MET A 166 -1.65 -16.22 14.00
CA MET A 166 -1.14 -17.08 12.92
C MET A 166 -1.95 -16.91 11.64
N TYR A 167 -3.29 -16.89 11.74
CA TYR A 167 -4.15 -16.60 10.61
C TYR A 167 -3.87 -15.21 10.02
N SER A 168 -3.71 -14.21 10.89
CA SER A 168 -3.45 -12.82 10.46
C SER A 168 -2.10 -12.69 9.75
N THR A 169 -1.07 -13.38 10.25
CA THR A 169 0.25 -13.46 9.63
C THR A 169 0.19 -14.15 8.27
N ALA A 170 -0.56 -15.24 8.12
CA ALA A 170 -0.72 -15.93 6.84
C ALA A 170 -1.36 -15.01 5.78
N ILE A 171 -2.42 -14.27 6.15
CA ILE A 171 -3.04 -13.30 5.24
C ILE A 171 -2.08 -12.16 4.92
N PHE A 172 -1.41 -11.58 5.92
CA PHE A 172 -0.47 -10.48 5.72
C PHE A 172 0.69 -10.87 4.78
N ILE A 173 1.33 -12.02 5.04
CA ILE A 173 2.41 -12.54 4.20
C ILE A 173 1.88 -12.87 2.81
N GLY A 174 0.76 -13.59 2.71
CA GLY A 174 0.18 -13.96 1.42
C GLY A 174 -0.13 -12.75 0.55
N MET A 175 -0.71 -11.70 1.14
CA MET A 175 -0.99 -10.44 0.45
C MET A 175 0.27 -9.69 0.07
N THR A 176 1.25 -9.59 0.97
CA THR A 176 2.54 -8.93 0.70
C THR A 176 3.30 -9.62 -0.43
N VAL A 177 3.39 -10.95 -0.39
CA VAL A 177 4.03 -11.75 -1.44
C VAL A 177 3.27 -11.61 -2.76
N ALA A 178 1.94 -11.68 -2.75
CA ALA A 178 1.13 -11.48 -3.95
C ALA A 178 1.34 -10.09 -4.57
N SER A 179 1.41 -9.02 -3.75
CA SER A 179 1.73 -7.67 -4.21
C SER A 179 3.12 -7.60 -4.84
N ILE A 180 4.15 -8.16 -4.19
CA ILE A 180 5.53 -8.15 -4.70
C ILE A 180 5.61 -8.92 -6.03
N LEU A 181 5.01 -10.11 -6.11
CA LEU A 181 5.01 -10.91 -7.33
C LEU A 181 4.27 -10.19 -8.47
N ALA A 182 3.13 -9.57 -8.17
CA ALA A 182 2.41 -8.77 -9.15
C ALA A 182 3.26 -7.59 -9.66
N LEU A 183 3.91 -6.86 -8.75
CA LEU A 183 4.76 -5.73 -9.09
C LEU A 183 5.95 -6.14 -9.95
N VAL A 184 6.68 -7.20 -9.57
CA VAL A 184 7.81 -7.73 -10.33
C VAL A 184 7.37 -8.19 -11.72
N ALA A 185 6.25 -8.91 -11.82
CA ALA A 185 5.70 -9.33 -13.10
C ALA A 185 5.31 -8.14 -13.97
N LEU A 186 4.69 -7.10 -13.40
CA LEU A 186 4.32 -5.89 -14.11
C LEU A 186 5.54 -5.11 -14.58
N HIS A 187 6.59 -4.98 -13.76
CA HIS A 187 7.85 -4.37 -14.19
C HIS A 187 8.44 -5.10 -15.40
N ALA A 188 8.50 -6.43 -15.36
CA ALA A 188 8.97 -7.22 -16.50
C ALA A 188 8.10 -7.03 -17.75
N LEU A 189 6.76 -7.06 -17.61
CA LEU A 189 5.82 -6.89 -18.72
C LEU A 189 5.86 -5.48 -19.34
N LEU A 190 6.17 -4.46 -18.55
CA LEU A 190 6.23 -3.05 -18.97
C LEU A 190 7.63 -2.63 -19.44
N GLY A 191 8.60 -3.56 -19.43
CA GLY A 191 9.98 -3.28 -19.80
C GLY A 191 10.64 -2.27 -18.85
N LEU A 192 10.43 -2.44 -17.55
CA LEU A 192 11.10 -1.70 -16.48
C LEU A 192 12.24 -2.58 -15.94
N PRO A 193 13.45 -2.52 -16.52
CA PRO A 193 14.60 -3.25 -16.03
C PRO A 193 14.99 -2.65 -14.68
N GLY A 194 14.47 -3.18 -13.58
CA GLY A 194 14.97 -2.80 -12.26
C GLY A 194 16.49 -2.98 -12.25
N GLN A 195 17.22 -2.06 -11.61
CA GLN A 195 18.67 -2.19 -11.54
C GLN A 195 19.06 -3.55 -10.94
N PRO A 196 20.14 -4.19 -11.44
CA PRO A 196 20.66 -5.42 -10.86
C PRO A 196 21.04 -5.28 -9.39
#